data_AF-A0AAJ8WXA5-F1
#
_entry.id   AF-A0AAJ8WXA5-F1
#
_cell.length_a   1.000
_cell.length_b   1.000
_cell.length_c   1.000
_cell.angle_alpha   90.00
_cell.angle_beta   90.00
_cell.angle_gamma   90.00
#
_symmetry.space_group_name_H-M   'P 1'
#
loop_
_entity.id
_entity.type
_entity.pdbx_description
1 polymer ?
#
loop_
_entity_poly.entity_id
_entity_poly.type
_entity_poly.pdbx_seq_one_letter_code
_entity_poly.pdbx_strand_id
1 'polypeptide(L)'
;MISTVSLFWALCVVCIVNMARYFSSLRALLVVLRGCDPLLYQYVDGGGFFTTHGQPNKQVRLVWYIYAQRYRDHHDEEFIRRCERVRRQFLLTSALCGLVVVSLIALMIWH
;
A
#
# COMPACT_ATOMS: atom_id res chain seq x y z
N MET A 1 -15.70 -10.10 29.67
CA MET A 1 -16.38 -10.23 28.38
C MET A 1 -15.75 -9.22 27.43
N ILE A 2 -15.16 -9.66 26.32
CA ILE A 2 -14.64 -8.73 25.31
C ILE A 2 -15.83 -8.16 24.55
N SER A 3 -15.97 -6.83 24.52
CA SER A 3 -17.02 -6.17 23.76
C SER A 3 -16.70 -6.20 22.27
N THR A 4 -17.71 -6.43 21.42
CA THR A 4 -17.60 -6.36 19.96
C THR A 4 -17.00 -5.03 19.50
N VAL A 5 -17.31 -3.94 20.21
CA VAL A 5 -16.73 -2.61 19.97
C VAL A 5 -15.22 -2.58 20.22
N SER A 6 -14.74 -3.27 21.25
CA SER A 6 -13.30 -3.37 21.55
C SER A 6 -12.55 -4.18 20.48
N LEU A 7 -13.15 -5.25 19.95
CA LEU A 7 -12.58 -6.02 18.83
C LEU A 7 -12.48 -5.18 17.55
N PHE A 8 -13.52 -4.40 17.25
CA PHE A 8 -13.50 -3.48 16.11
C PHE A 8 -12.38 -2.43 16.23
N TRP A 9 -12.22 -1.82 17.41
CA TRP A 9 -11.12 -0.88 17.64
C TRP A 9 -9.74 -1.53 17.51
N ALA A 10 -9.56 -2.74 18.04
CA ALA A 10 -8.30 -3.48 17.88
C ALA A 10 -8.00 -3.74 16.40
N LEU A 11 -9.01 -4.14 15.62
CA LEU A 11 -8.90 -4.32 14.18
C LEU A 11 -8.54 -3.01 13.47
N CYS A 12 -9.17 -1.88 13.83
CA CYS A 12 -8.84 -0.56 13.28
C CYS A 12 -7.38 -0.18 13.56
N VAL A 13 -6.88 -0.40 14.78
CA VAL A 13 -5.48 -0.15 15.13
C VAL A 13 -4.54 -1.01 14.29
N VAL A 14 -4.82 -2.31 14.15
CA VAL A 14 -4.04 -3.22 13.29
C VAL A 14 -4.05 -2.74 11.84
N CYS A 15 -5.20 -2.29 11.34
CA CYS A 15 -5.35 -1.75 9.99
C CYS A 15 -4.48 -0.49 9.80
N ILE A 16 -4.52 0.46 10.74
CA ILE A 16 -3.72 1.68 10.69
C ILE A 16 -2.22 1.36 10.71
N VAL A 17 -1.77 0.46 11.59
CA VAL A 17 -0.37 0.03 11.65
C VAL A 17 0.07 -0.60 10.33
N ASN A 18 -0.79 -1.42 9.71
CA ASN A 18 -0.51 -2.00 8.40
C ASN A 18 -0.47 -0.95 7.27
N MET A 19 -1.32 0.08 7.30
CA MET A 19 -1.22 1.22 6.38
C MET A 19 0.12 1.93 6.53
N ALA A 20 0.53 2.25 7.77
CA ALA A 20 1.79 2.93 8.04
C ALA A 20 2.99 2.12 7.52
N ARG A 21 2.99 0.79 7.73
CA ARG A 21 4.01 -0.11 7.19
C ARG A 21 4.03 -0.14 5.67
N TYR A 22 2.85 -0.14 5.04
CA TYR A 22 2.73 -0.07 3.58
C TYR A 22 3.31 1.22 3.02
N PHE A 23 2.92 2.39 3.57
CA PHE A 23 3.45 3.68 3.14
C PHE A 23 4.96 3.80 3.33
N SER A 24 5.49 3.34 4.46
CA SER A 24 6.93 3.31 4.72
C SER A 24 7.68 2.46 3.68
N SER A 25 7.14 1.29 3.35
CA SER A 25 7.76 0.38 2.37
C SER A 25 7.68 0.92 0.95
N LEU A 26 6.59 1.60 0.61
CA LEU A 26 6.43 2.27 -0.67
C LEU A 26 7.41 3.45 -0.82
N ARG A 27 7.63 4.22 0.25
CA ARG A 27 8.65 5.28 0.26
C ARG A 27 10.05 4.72 0.05
N ALA A 28 10.39 3.61 0.71
CA ALA A 28 11.65 2.92 0.48
C ALA A 28 11.78 2.44 -0.98
N LEU A 29 10.70 1.90 -1.56
CA LEU A 29 10.68 1.50 -2.97
C LEU A 29 10.93 2.69 -3.91
N LEU A 30 10.31 3.85 -3.67
CA LEU A 30 10.52 5.05 -4.50
C LEU A 30 11.97 5.56 -4.45
N VAL A 31 12.63 5.46 -3.29
CA VAL A 31 14.05 5.84 -3.16
C VAL A 31 14.93 4.92 -4.01
N VAL A 32 14.67 3.62 -4.00
CA VAL A 32 15.41 2.65 -4.83
C VAL A 32 15.08 2.85 -6.31
N LEU A 33 13.79 3.05 -6.64
CA LEU A 33 13.32 3.29 -8.01
C LEU A 33 14.05 4.47 -8.66
N ARG A 34 14.33 5.54 -7.90
CA ARG A 34 15.09 6.69 -8.38
C ARG A 34 16.49 6.32 -8.90
N GLY A 35 17.12 5.30 -8.32
CA GLY A 35 18.45 4.82 -8.71
C GLY A 35 18.41 3.79 -9.85
N CYS A 36 17.45 2.87 -9.82
CA CYS A 36 17.36 1.79 -10.81
C CYS A 36 16.72 2.22 -12.13
N ASP A 37 15.63 2.99 -12.08
CA ASP A 37 14.86 3.42 -13.26
C ASP A 37 14.34 4.87 -13.09
N PRO A 38 15.17 5.87 -13.44
CA PRO A 38 14.82 7.28 -13.27
C PRO A 38 13.66 7.71 -14.19
N LEU A 39 13.45 7.03 -15.32
CA LEU A 39 12.34 7.28 -16.23
C LEU A 39 11.02 6.87 -15.58
N LEU A 40 10.96 5.66 -15.01
CA LEU A 40 9.79 5.20 -14.29
C LEU A 40 9.52 6.06 -13.04
N TYR A 41 10.57 6.49 -12.32
CA TYR A 41 10.45 7.42 -11.19
C TYR A 41 9.80 8.76 -11.59
N GLN A 42 10.21 9.37 -12.69
CA GLN A 42 9.57 10.60 -13.20
C GLN A 42 8.15 10.35 -13.68
N TYR A 43 7.91 9.20 -14.34
CA TYR A 43 6.62 8.82 -14.88
C TYR A 43 5.54 8.63 -13.79
N VAL A 44 5.93 8.12 -12.61
CA VAL A 44 5.05 7.99 -11.44
C VAL A 44 5.06 9.23 -10.54
N ASP A 45 5.72 10.31 -10.95
CA ASP A 45 5.88 11.53 -10.16
C ASP A 45 6.48 11.26 -8.77
N GLY A 46 7.62 10.56 -8.73
CA GLY A 46 8.24 10.09 -7.49
C GLY A 46 8.57 11.19 -6.48
N GLY A 47 8.84 12.42 -6.94
CA GLY A 47 9.07 13.60 -6.08
C GLY A 47 7.77 14.16 -5.48
N GLY A 48 6.68 14.15 -6.24
CA GLY A 48 5.35 14.56 -5.79
C GLY A 48 4.51 13.44 -5.16
N PHE A 49 5.03 12.20 -5.11
CA PHE A 49 4.23 11.01 -4.85
C PHE A 49 3.43 11.06 -3.54
N PHE A 50 3.97 11.63 -2.46
CA PHE A 50 3.27 11.78 -1.17
C PHE A 50 2.74 13.19 -0.91
N THR A 51 2.78 14.07 -1.90
CA THR A 51 2.32 15.45 -1.74
C THR A 51 0.83 15.55 -2.00
N THR A 52 0.17 16.52 -1.37
CA THR A 52 -1.26 16.84 -1.55
C THR A 52 -1.60 17.28 -2.99
N HIS A 53 -0.61 17.70 -3.77
CA HIS A 53 -0.75 18.01 -5.20
C HIS A 53 -0.40 16.84 -6.14
N GLY A 54 -0.05 15.67 -5.59
CA GLY A 54 0.29 14.49 -6.37
C GLY A 54 -0.88 14.04 -7.24
N GLN A 55 -0.61 13.70 -8.50
CA GLN A 55 -1.65 13.25 -9.42
C GLN A 55 -2.08 11.81 -9.07
N PRO A 56 -3.32 11.56 -8.62
CA PRO A 56 -3.77 10.23 -8.19
C PRO A 56 -3.70 9.20 -9.32
N ASN A 57 -3.95 9.61 -10.57
CA ASN A 57 -3.81 8.75 -11.75
C ASN A 57 -2.38 8.22 -11.93
N LYS A 58 -1.35 8.98 -11.54
CA LYS A 58 0.05 8.52 -11.62
C LYS A 58 0.40 7.58 -10.47
N GLN A 59 -0.15 7.80 -9.28
CA GLN A 59 0.02 6.89 -8.14
C GLN A 59 -0.61 5.52 -8.40
N VAL A 60 -1.83 5.49 -8.94
CA VAL A 60 -2.51 4.24 -9.34
C VAL A 60 -1.68 3.45 -10.34
N ARG A 61 -0.94 4.14 -11.21
CA ARG A 61 -0.09 3.50 -12.21
C ARG A 61 1.07 2.70 -11.60
N LEU A 62 1.70 3.22 -10.55
CA LEU A 62 2.73 2.47 -9.82
C LEU A 62 2.13 1.22 -9.16
N VAL A 63 0.96 1.37 -8.53
CA VAL A 63 0.25 0.25 -7.91
C VAL A 63 -0.08 -0.81 -8.96
N TRP A 64 -0.58 -0.40 -10.13
CA TRP A 64 -0.92 -1.31 -11.22
C TRP A 64 0.33 -2.00 -11.79
N TYR A 65 1.45 -1.29 -11.91
CA TYR A 65 2.74 -1.85 -12.32
C TYR A 65 3.21 -2.97 -11.37
N ILE A 66 3.11 -2.72 -10.06
CA ILE A 66 3.43 -3.72 -9.01
C ILE A 66 2.42 -4.87 -9.04
N TYR A 67 1.14 -4.59 -9.25
CA TYR A 67 0.10 -5.61 -9.31
C TYR A 67 0.27 -6.54 -10.51
N ALA A 68 0.54 -5.98 -11.70
CA ALA A 68 0.77 -6.70 -12.95
C ALA A 68 2.15 -7.39 -13.03
N GLN A 69 2.95 -7.33 -11.95
CA GLN A 69 4.27 -7.97 -11.84
C GLN A 69 5.29 -7.56 -12.91
N ARG A 70 5.15 -6.36 -13.49
CA ARG A 70 6.06 -5.84 -14.54
C ARG A 70 7.50 -5.63 -14.05
N TYR A 71 7.71 -5.59 -12.74
CA TYR A 71 9.04 -5.50 -12.13
C TYR A 71 9.88 -6.77 -12.26
N ARG A 72 9.32 -7.92 -12.68
CA ARG A 72 10.08 -9.18 -12.77
C ARG A 72 11.13 -9.18 -13.88
N ASP A 73 10.97 -8.31 -14.87
CA ASP A 73 11.90 -8.19 -15.99
C ASP A 73 13.08 -7.26 -15.66
N HIS A 74 13.11 -6.64 -14.48
CA HIS A 74 14.24 -5.83 -14.03
C HIS A 74 15.42 -6.71 -13.59
N HIS A 75 16.64 -6.31 -13.96
CA HIS A 75 17.85 -7.05 -13.61
C HIS A 75 18.26 -6.90 -12.12
N ASP A 76 17.68 -5.94 -11.41
CA ASP A 76 18.06 -5.60 -10.05
C ASP A 76 17.27 -6.42 -9.01
N GLU A 77 17.92 -7.43 -8.45
CA GLU A 77 17.31 -8.34 -7.45
C GLU A 77 16.88 -7.62 -6.16
N GLU A 78 17.53 -6.51 -5.78
CA GLU A 78 17.05 -5.73 -4.64
C GLU A 78 15.72 -5.05 -4.97
N PHE A 79 15.60 -4.46 -6.15
CA PHE A 79 14.36 -3.83 -6.60
C PHE A 79 13.19 -4.83 -6.67
N ILE A 80 13.43 -6.03 -7.23
CA ILE A 80 12.42 -7.10 -7.31
C ILE A 80 11.92 -7.47 -5.91
N ARG A 81 12.83 -7.75 -4.97
CA ARG A 81 12.48 -8.16 -3.60
C ARG A 81 11.67 -7.09 -2.87
N ARG A 82 11.99 -5.80 -3.08
CA ARG A 82 11.23 -4.67 -2.51
C ARG A 82 9.84 -4.58 -3.12
N CYS A 83 9.70 -4.71 -4.44
CA CYS A 83 8.41 -4.75 -5.12
C CYS A 83 7.53 -5.90 -4.62
N GLU A 84 8.08 -7.09 -4.44
CA GLU A 84 7.34 -8.24 -3.90
C GLU A 84 6.85 -8.01 -2.47
N ARG A 85 7.71 -7.43 -1.61
CA ARG A 85 7.33 -7.07 -0.24
C ARG A 85 6.19 -6.06 -0.24
N VAL A 86 6.29 -4.99 -1.04
CA VAL A 86 5.26 -3.95 -1.16
C VAL A 86 3.96 -4.54 -1.69
N ARG A 87 4.02 -5.43 -2.69
CA ARG A 87 2.83 -6.12 -3.23
C ARG A 87 2.12 -6.94 -2.16
N ARG A 88 2.88 -7.73 -1.37
CA ARG A 88 2.31 -8.55 -0.29
C ARG A 88 1.68 -7.67 0.78
N GLN A 89 2.33 -6.57 1.17
CA GLN A 89 1.76 -5.60 2.09
C GLN A 89 0.48 -4.99 1.52
N PHE A 90 0.46 -4.56 0.26
CA PHE A 90 -0.72 -4.02 -0.39
C PHE A 90 -1.92 -4.98 -0.32
N LEU A 91 -1.72 -6.27 -0.62
CA LEU A 91 -2.78 -7.28 -0.54
C LEU A 91 -3.29 -7.47 0.90
N LEU A 92 -2.40 -7.56 1.89
CA LEU A 92 -2.80 -7.71 3.30
C LEU A 92 -3.54 -6.47 3.82
N THR A 93 -3.00 -5.30 3.51
CA THR A 93 -3.52 -3.97 3.84
C THR A 93 -4.91 -3.75 3.22
N SER A 94 -5.10 -4.07 1.94
CA SER A 94 -6.40 -3.96 1.27
C SER A 94 -7.44 -4.95 1.84
N ALA A 95 -7.04 -6.19 2.14
CA ALA A 95 -7.91 -7.16 2.80
C ALA A 95 -8.34 -6.71 4.21
N LEU A 96 -7.40 -6.17 5.01
CA LEU A 96 -7.69 -5.64 6.34
C LEU A 96 -8.62 -4.43 6.27
N CYS A 97 -8.40 -3.50 5.33
CA CYS A 97 -9.32 -2.39 5.09
C CYS A 97 -10.73 -2.89 4.74
N GLY A 98 -10.84 -3.86 3.82
CA GLY A 98 -12.12 -4.46 3.47
C GLY A 98 -12.82 -5.09 4.67
N LEU A 99 -12.07 -5.80 5.52
CA LEU A 99 -12.59 -6.42 6.73
C LEU A 99 -13.04 -5.39 7.77
N VAL A 100 -12.34 -4.25 7.92
CA VAL A 100 -12.80 -3.11 8.72
C VAL A 100 -14.11 -2.54 8.19
N VAL A 101 -14.24 -2.33 6.88
CA VAL A 101 -15.47 -1.80 6.27
C VAL A 101 -16.64 -2.76 6.48
N VAL A 102 -16.46 -4.05 6.24
CA VAL A 102 -17.51 -5.07 6.49
C VAL A 102 -17.90 -5.10 7.97
N SER A 103 -16.92 -5.01 8.87
CA SER A 103 -17.18 -4.97 10.32
C SER A 103 -17.95 -3.73 10.74
N LEU A 104 -17.64 -2.56 10.14
CA LEU A 104 -18.37 -1.32 10.36
C LEU A 104 -19.83 -1.45 9.90
N ILE A 105 -20.06 -1.99 8.70
CA ILE A 105 -21.41 -2.20 8.16
C ILE A 105 -22.20 -3.16 9.06
N ALA A 106 -21.58 -4.26 9.49
CA ALA A 106 -22.21 -5.20 10.41
C ALA A 106 -22.60 -4.55 11.75
N LEU A 107 -21.73 -3.69 12.31
CA LEU A 107 -22.03 -2.93 13.52
C LEU A 107 -23.18 -1.94 13.31
N MET A 108 -23.22 -1.23 12.19
CA MET A 108 -24.30 -0.28 11.88
C MET A 108 -25.66 -0.97 11.66
N ILE A 109 -25.69 -2.21 11.20
CA ILE A 109 -26.92 -2.98 11.04
C ILE A 109 -27.41 -3.54 12.38
N TRP A 110 -26.48 -3.95 13.25
CA TRP A 110 -26.80 -4.61 14.51
C TRP A 110 -27.16 -3.63 15.64
N HIS A 111 -26.72 -2.38 15.53
CA HIS A 111 -26.91 -1.33 16.55
C HIS A 111 -27.96 -0.31 16.13
#